data_AF-C1A299-F1
#
_entry.id   AF-C1A299-F1
#
_cell.length_a   1.000
_cell.length_b   1.000
_cell.length_c   1.000
_cell.angle_alpha   90.00
_cell.angle_beta   90.00
_cell.angle_gamma   90.00
#
_symmetry.space_group_name_H-M   'P 1'
#
loop_
_entity.id
_entity.type
_entity.pdbx_description
1 polymer ?
#
loop_
_entity_poly.entity_id
_entity_poly.type
_entity_poly.pdbx_seq_one_letter_code
_entity_poly.pdbx_strand_id
1 'polypeptide(L)'
;MSEISDVFFLDAGIAARLHDACDVLHAELQAMIVKAIELGTIDAFGTLVSGQALQTKFEQKAVGGPDALLDVLKSHVEAVKSMQAQFQACIDNALDQESSNVSTLRSIDQPN
;
A
#
# COMPACT_ATOMS: atom_id res chain seq x y z
N MET A 1 16.83 -15.88 30.72
CA MET A 1 15.84 -15.34 29.76
C MET A 1 16.63 -14.65 28.67
N SER A 2 16.97 -15.38 27.60
CA SER A 2 17.60 -14.79 26.42
C SER A 2 16.46 -14.46 25.47
N GLU A 3 16.02 -13.21 25.46
CA GLU A 3 15.28 -12.70 24.32
C GLU A 3 16.29 -12.54 23.19
N ILE A 4 16.42 -13.57 22.37
CA ILE A 4 16.80 -13.35 20.99
C ILE A 4 15.63 -12.57 20.41
N SER A 5 15.74 -11.25 20.41
CA SER A 5 14.95 -10.42 19.51
C SER A 5 15.21 -11.03 18.13
N ASP A 6 14.21 -11.70 17.57
CA ASP A 6 14.32 -12.33 16.27
C ASP A 6 14.58 -11.18 15.29
N VAL A 7 15.85 -10.97 14.94
CA VAL A 7 16.26 -9.84 14.10
C VAL A 7 15.73 -10.15 12.73
N PHE A 8 14.56 -9.59 12.42
CA PHE A 8 14.00 -9.61 11.09
C PHE A 8 14.94 -8.79 10.18
N PHE A 9 15.84 -9.49 9.51
CA PHE A 9 16.74 -8.90 8.53
C PHE A 9 16.08 -8.95 7.16
N LEU A 10 15.68 -7.78 6.67
CA LEU A 10 15.19 -7.62 5.31
C LEU A 10 16.34 -7.09 4.43
N ASP A 11 16.74 -7.90 3.45
CA ASP A 11 17.71 -7.47 2.43
C ASP A 11 17.21 -6.24 1.68
N ALA A 12 18.08 -5.25 1.48
CA ALA A 12 17.73 -3.98 0.83
C ALA A 12 17.24 -4.18 -0.61
N GLY A 13 17.79 -5.15 -1.33
CA GLY A 13 17.33 -5.48 -2.69
C GLY A 13 15.94 -6.11 -2.69
N ILE A 14 15.60 -6.92 -1.69
CA ILE A 14 14.24 -7.42 -1.48
C ILE A 14 13.31 -6.27 -1.08
N ALA A 15 13.73 -5.39 -0.16
CA ALA A 15 12.95 -4.23 0.27
C ALA A 15 12.59 -3.31 -0.92
N ALA A 16 13.53 -3.05 -1.82
CA ALA A 16 13.29 -2.29 -3.04
C ALA A 16 12.24 -2.94 -3.94
N ARG A 17 12.33 -4.26 -4.17
CA ARG A 17 11.30 -4.97 -4.96
C ARG A 17 9.92 -4.97 -4.31
N LEU A 18 9.86 -5.05 -2.98
CA LEU A 18 8.61 -4.97 -2.23
C LEU A 18 8.02 -3.56 -2.27
N HIS A 19 8.86 -2.53 -2.18
CA HIS A 19 8.46 -1.14 -2.39
C HIS A 19 7.83 -0.94 -3.78
N ASP A 20 8.51 -1.40 -4.84
CA ASP A 20 7.99 -1.30 -6.22
C ASP A 20 6.68 -2.09 -6.40
N ALA A 21 6.55 -3.25 -5.73
CA ALA A 21 5.31 -4.02 -5.74
C ALA A 21 4.16 -3.26 -5.04
N CYS A 22 4.45 -2.49 -3.98
CA CYS A 22 3.47 -1.61 -3.36
C CYS A 22 3.00 -0.51 -4.31
N ASP A 23 3.88 0.06 -5.15
CA ASP A 23 3.47 1.04 -6.17
C ASP A 23 2.50 0.45 -7.19
N VAL A 24 2.79 -0.76 -7.69
CA VAL A 24 1.92 -1.47 -8.63
C VAL A 24 0.54 -1.74 -7.98
N LEU A 25 0.54 -2.29 -6.77
CA LEU A 25 -0.70 -2.59 -6.05
C LEU A 25 -1.50 -1.31 -5.73
N HIS A 26 -0.81 -0.21 -5.37
CA HIS A 26 -1.45 1.08 -5.16
C HIS A 26 -2.17 1.56 -6.42
N ALA A 27 -1.52 1.47 -7.59
CA ALA A 27 -2.12 1.84 -8.87
C ALA A 27 -3.35 1.00 -9.20
N GLU A 28 -3.31 -0.31 -8.95
CA GLU A 28 -4.45 -1.21 -9.14
C GLU A 28 -5.63 -0.85 -8.22
N LEU A 29 -5.36 -0.55 -6.95
CA LEU A 29 -6.37 -0.09 -5.99
C LEU A 29 -7.01 1.23 -6.43
N GLN A 30 -6.22 2.19 -6.92
CA GLN A 30 -6.75 3.45 -7.47
C GLN A 30 -7.64 3.20 -8.69
N ALA A 31 -7.24 2.31 -9.59
CA ALA A 31 -8.07 1.94 -10.74
C ALA A 31 -9.40 1.29 -10.32
N MET A 32 -9.40 0.48 -9.25
CA MET A 32 -10.62 -0.08 -8.69
C MET A 32 -11.50 0.97 -8.01
N ILE A 33 -10.92 1.98 -7.36
CA ILE A 33 -11.66 3.11 -6.78
C ILE A 33 -12.46 3.84 -7.86
N VAL A 34 -11.83 4.12 -9.02
CA VAL A 34 -12.52 4.77 -10.15
C VAL A 34 -13.73 3.93 -10.59
N LYS A 35 -13.56 2.61 -10.76
CA LYS A 35 -14.65 1.70 -11.13
C LYS A 35 -15.75 1.63 -10.06
N ALA A 36 -15.39 1.68 -8.77
CA ALA A 36 -16.37 1.71 -7.69
C ALA A 36 -17.20 3.01 -7.73
N ILE A 37 -16.57 4.14 -8.03
CA ILE A 37 -17.28 5.41 -8.21
C ILE A 37 -18.24 5.33 -9.40
N GLU A 38 -17.80 4.80 -10.54
CA GLU A 38 -18.64 4.59 -11.72
C GLU A 38 -19.85 3.72 -11.38
N LEU A 39 -19.64 2.61 -10.65
CA LEU A 39 -20.71 1.71 -10.19
C LEU A 39 -21.74 2.43 -9.31
N GLY A 40 -21.30 3.41 -8.53
CA GLY A 40 -22.15 4.26 -7.70
C GLY A 40 -22.96 5.31 -8.49
N THR A 41 -22.78 5.40 -9.81
CA THR A 41 -23.45 6.37 -10.67
C THR A 41 -24.24 5.73 -11.82
N ILE A 42 -24.31 4.40 -11.88
CA ILE A 42 -25.05 3.69 -12.93
C ILE A 42 -26.56 3.93 -12.75
N ASP A 43 -27.18 4.52 -13.76
CA ASP A 43 -28.63 4.83 -13.82
C ASP A 43 -29.40 3.94 -14.81
N ALA A 44 -28.71 3.00 -15.48
CA ALA A 44 -29.24 2.15 -16.54
C ALA A 44 -30.11 0.97 -16.04
N PHE A 45 -30.91 1.17 -15.00
CA PHE A 45 -31.78 0.14 -14.41
C PHE A 45 -33.25 0.21 -14.88
N GLY A 46 -33.60 1.25 -15.64
CA GLY A 46 -34.95 1.47 -16.15
C GLY A 46 -35.91 2.07 -15.12
N THR A 47 -37.20 2.14 -15.45
CA THR A 47 -38.21 2.87 -14.67
C THR A 47 -39.10 1.97 -13.80
N LEU A 48 -38.94 0.65 -13.89
CA LEU A 48 -39.66 -0.29 -13.04
C LEU A 48 -39.19 -0.11 -11.58
N VAL A 49 -40.11 -0.28 -10.63
CA VAL A 49 -39.81 -0.21 -9.18
C VAL A 49 -38.68 -1.16 -8.78
N SER A 50 -38.62 -2.34 -9.39
CA SER A 50 -37.53 -3.30 -9.18
C SER A 50 -36.18 -2.82 -9.69
N GLY A 51 -36.16 -2.09 -10.82
CA GLY A 51 -34.95 -1.48 -11.38
C GLY A 51 -34.43 -0.38 -10.45
N GLN A 52 -35.30 0.52 -10.00
CA GLN A 52 -34.95 1.57 -9.04
C GLN A 52 -34.40 0.99 -7.72
N ALA A 53 -35.01 -0.08 -7.21
CA ALA A 53 -34.52 -0.76 -6.02
C ALA A 53 -33.13 -1.41 -6.22
N LEU A 54 -32.85 -1.91 -7.43
CA LEU A 54 -31.53 -2.46 -7.77
C LEU A 54 -30.48 -1.35 -7.85
N GLN A 55 -30.80 -0.24 -8.51
CA GLN A 55 -29.95 0.95 -8.57
C GLN A 55 -29.52 1.39 -7.16
N THR A 56 -30.48 1.61 -6.25
CA THR A 56 -30.17 2.02 -4.87
C THR A 56 -29.25 1.04 -4.16
N LYS A 57 -29.43 -0.28 -4.36
CA LYS A 57 -28.55 -1.28 -3.75
C LYS A 57 -27.13 -1.21 -4.29
N PHE A 58 -26.96 -1.00 -5.60
CA PHE A 58 -25.65 -0.83 -6.22
C PHE A 58 -24.97 0.45 -5.75
N GLU A 59 -25.67 1.57 -5.72
CA GLU A 59 -25.17 2.86 -5.21
C GLU A 59 -24.69 2.72 -3.76
N GLN A 60 -25.51 2.11 -2.89
CA GLN A 60 -25.13 1.86 -1.51
C GLN A 60 -23.93 0.93 -1.40
N LYS A 61 -23.89 -0.17 -2.16
CA LYS A 61 -22.77 -1.11 -2.06
C LYS A 61 -21.47 -0.54 -2.62
N ALA A 62 -21.56 0.36 -3.59
CA ALA A 62 -20.41 0.96 -4.24
C ALA A 62 -19.80 2.11 -3.43
N VAL A 63 -20.62 3.09 -3.02
CA VAL A 63 -20.13 4.38 -2.49
C VAL A 63 -20.86 4.91 -1.26
N GLY A 64 -22.12 4.52 -1.00
CA GLY A 64 -22.98 5.23 -0.03
C GLY A 64 -23.44 4.45 1.20
N GLY A 65 -23.15 3.15 1.28
CA GLY A 65 -23.63 2.24 2.31
C GLY A 65 -22.57 1.86 3.35
N PRO A 66 -22.97 1.15 4.42
CA PRO A 66 -22.01 0.53 5.34
C PRO A 66 -21.14 -0.47 4.57
N ASP A 67 -19.83 -0.44 4.83
CA ASP A 67 -18.85 -1.24 4.10
C ASP A 67 -18.96 -1.06 2.57
N ALA A 68 -19.18 0.20 2.15
CA ALA A 68 -19.11 0.58 0.75
C ALA A 68 -17.74 0.19 0.18
N LEU A 69 -17.75 -0.33 -1.04
CA LEU A 69 -16.54 -0.77 -1.73
C LEU A 69 -15.49 0.35 -1.77
N LEU A 70 -15.91 1.61 -1.97
CA LEU A 70 -15.04 2.77 -1.95
C LEU A 70 -14.26 2.91 -0.63
N ASP A 71 -14.92 2.76 0.50
CA ASP A 71 -14.30 2.94 1.82
C ASP A 71 -13.34 1.79 2.14
N VAL A 72 -13.73 0.56 1.78
CA VAL A 72 -12.87 -0.61 1.90
C VAL A 72 -11.61 -0.45 1.05
N LEU A 73 -11.74 -0.05 -0.21
CA LEU A 73 -10.60 0.18 -1.11
C LEU A 73 -9.67 1.29 -0.58
N LYS A 74 -10.21 2.38 -0.04
CA LYS A 74 -9.41 3.44 0.61
C LYS A 74 -8.64 2.90 1.82
N SER A 75 -9.27 2.07 2.65
CA SER A 75 -8.59 1.42 3.78
C SER A 75 -7.41 0.57 3.31
N HIS A 76 -7.59 -0.21 2.23
CA HIS A 76 -6.50 -0.97 1.62
C HIS A 76 -5.39 -0.08 1.04
N VAL A 77 -5.72 1.06 0.43
CA VAL A 77 -4.73 2.03 -0.03
C VAL A 77 -3.85 2.52 1.12
N GLU A 78 -4.44 2.85 2.27
CA GLU A 78 -3.68 3.30 3.44
C GLU A 78 -2.80 2.20 4.03
N ALA A 79 -3.29 0.95 4.05
CA ALA A 79 -2.48 -0.20 4.45
C ALA A 79 -1.26 -0.39 3.53
N VAL A 80 -1.44 -0.30 2.21
CA VAL A 80 -0.35 -0.43 1.22
C VAL A 80 0.66 0.71 1.33
N LYS A 81 0.21 1.95 1.53
CA LYS A 81 1.12 3.09 1.79
C LYS A 81 1.95 2.88 3.06
N SER A 82 1.35 2.35 4.11
CA SER A 82 2.06 2.04 5.36
C SER A 82 3.14 0.97 5.12
N MET A 83 2.82 -0.10 4.40
CA MET A 83 3.80 -1.12 4.01
C MET A 83 4.93 -0.54 3.17
N GLN A 84 4.61 0.30 2.18
CA GLN A 84 5.59 0.95 1.32
C GLN A 84 6.57 1.81 2.15
N ALA A 85 6.06 2.60 3.09
CA ALA A 85 6.89 3.42 3.97
C ALA A 85 7.83 2.57 4.85
N GLN A 86 7.38 1.41 5.31
CA GLN A 86 8.24 0.47 6.05
C GLN A 86 9.36 -0.08 5.18
N PHE A 87 9.08 -0.46 3.93
CA PHE A 87 10.11 -0.93 3.02
C PHE A 87 11.10 0.17 2.65
N GLN A 88 10.63 1.41 2.45
CA GLN A 88 11.52 2.56 2.23
C GLN A 88 12.45 2.77 3.43
N ALA A 89 11.93 2.71 4.66
CA ALA A 89 12.76 2.82 5.86
C ALA A 89 13.82 1.71 5.95
N CYS A 90 13.50 0.47 5.51
CA CYS A 90 14.49 -0.60 5.44
C CYS A 90 15.61 -0.30 4.44
N ILE A 91 15.28 0.28 3.27
CA ILE A 91 16.25 0.67 2.25
C ILE A 91 17.16 1.78 2.80
N ASP A 92 16.58 2.83 3.38
CA ASP A 92 17.32 3.97 3.90
C ASP A 92 18.29 3.54 5.01
N ASN A 93 17.83 2.69 5.95
CA ASN A 93 18.67 2.14 7.01
C ASN A 93 19.86 1.34 6.47
N ALA A 94 19.67 0.56 5.39
CA ALA A 94 20.75 -0.21 4.79
C ALA A 94 21.81 0.70 4.13
N LEU A 95 21.37 1.77 3.45
CA LEU A 95 22.27 2.76 2.84
C LEU A 95 23.08 3.52 3.90
N ASP A 96 22.43 3.91 5.00
CA ASP A 96 23.09 4.59 6.11
C ASP A 96 24.15 3.70 6.78
N GLN A 97 23.84 2.41 6.97
CA GLN A 97 24.80 1.43 7.48
C GLN A 97 25.99 1.24 6.55
N GLU A 98 25.75 1.13 5.24
CA GLU A 98 26.83 1.01 4.25
C GLU A 98 27.75 2.23 4.26
N SER A 99 27.18 3.44 4.26
CA SER A 99 27.94 4.70 4.32
C SER A 99 28.79 4.80 5.59
N SER A 100 28.24 4.42 6.74
CA SER A 100 28.94 4.38 8.03
C SER A 100 30.09 3.37 8.01
N ASN A 101 29.85 2.17 7.48
CA ASN A 101 30.85 1.11 7.38
C ASN A 101 32.01 1.54 6.47
N VAL A 102 31.72 2.11 5.29
CA VAL A 102 32.73 2.63 4.36
C VAL A 102 33.57 3.74 5.01
N SER A 103 32.93 4.65 5.75
CA SER A 103 33.63 5.73 6.46
C SER A 103 34.57 5.19 7.54
N THR A 104 34.12 4.19 8.29
CA THR A 104 34.93 3.51 9.31
C THR A 104 36.14 2.80 8.68
N LEU A 105 35.94 2.07 7.58
CA LEU A 105 37.01 1.37 6.88
C LEU A 105 38.07 2.35 6.34
N ARG A 106 37.65 3.50 5.77
CA ARG A 106 38.58 4.54 5.32
C ARG A 106 39.40 5.14 6.47
N SER A 107 38.78 5.33 7.64
CA SER A 107 39.48 5.84 8.81
C SER A 107 40.54 4.87 9.34
N ILE A 108 40.34 3.55 9.16
CA ILE A 108 41.31 2.52 9.54
C ILE A 108 42.48 2.45 8.54
N ASP A 109 42.22 2.72 7.26
CA ASP A 109 43.21 2.64 6.18
C ASP A 109 44.16 3.84 6.10
N GLN A 110 43.84 4.98 6.73
CA GLN A 110 44.75 6.12 6.77
C GLN A 110 45.97 5.82 7.67
N PRO A 111 47.21 5.81 7.12
CA PRO A 111 48.41 5.70 7.94
C PRO A 111 48.56 6.97 8.77
N ASN A 112 48.97 6.79 10.04
CA ASN A 112 49.31 7.86 10.98
C ASN A 112 50.25 8.92 10.37
#